data_AF-A0A971GSY1-F1
#
_entry.id   AF-A0A971GSY1-F1
#
_cell.length_a   1.000
_cell.length_b   1.000
_cell.length_c   1.000
_cell.angle_alpha   90.00
_cell.angle_beta   90.00
_cell.angle_gamma   90.00
#
_symmetry.space_group_name_H-M   'P 1'
#
loop_
_entity.id
_entity.type
_entity.pdbx_description
1 polymer ?
#
loop_
_entity_poly.entity_id
_entity_poly.type
_entity_poly.pdbx_seq_one_letter_code
_entity_poly.pdbx_strand_id
1 'polypeptide(L)' 'GNLEDHYITCPKHGSVFDVVNGDLHEPGKLLFFKVKPQKLKSFPVKIVGDDLMVEME' A
#
# COMPACT_ATOMS: atom_id res chain seq x y z
N GLY A 1 -6.07 -2.65 6.92
CA GLY A 1 -5.00 -1.82 7.50
C GLY A 1 -5.62 -0.54 8.00
N ASN A 2 -4.81 0.44 8.35
CA ASN A 2 -5.25 1.81 8.64
C ASN A 2 -4.73 2.72 7.54
N LEU A 3 -5.59 3.57 6.96
CA LEU A 3 -5.21 4.53 5.92
C LEU A 3 -5.22 5.93 6.52
N GLU A 4 -4.06 6.57 6.54
CA GLU A 4 -3.89 7.97 6.94
C GLU A 4 -3.26 8.72 5.77
N ASP A 5 -3.96 9.75 5.27
CA ASP A 5 -3.65 10.42 4.01
C ASP A 5 -3.52 9.43 2.83
N HIS A 6 -2.29 9.22 2.36
CA HIS A 6 -1.95 8.29 1.29
C HIS A 6 -1.06 7.13 1.78
N TYR A 7 -0.97 6.94 3.10
CA TYR A 7 -0.17 5.89 3.71
C TYR A 7 -1.04 4.79 4.30
N ILE A 8 -0.91 3.57 3.77
CA ILE A 8 -1.60 2.39 4.27
C ILE A 8 -0.68 1.57 5.19
N THR A 9 -1.11 1.35 6.43
CA THR A 9 -0.39 0.51 7.39
C THR A 9 -0.87 -0.95 7.32
N CYS A 10 0.07 -1.88 7.15
CA CYS A 10 -0.19 -3.32 7.22
C CYS A 10 -0.58 -3.72 8.66
N PRO A 11 -1.77 -4.29 8.90
CA PRO A 11 -2.24 -4.60 10.24
C PRO A 11 -1.47 -5.75 10.89
N LYS A 12 -0.72 -6.54 10.11
CA LYS A 12 -0.01 -7.73 10.60
C LYS A 12 1.35 -7.40 11.20
N HIS A 13 2.09 -6.47 10.60
CA HIS A 13 3.49 -6.20 10.96
C HIS A 13 3.85 -4.71 10.95
N GLY A 14 2.91 -3.82 10.65
CA GLY A 14 3.13 -2.37 10.71
C GLY A 14 3.89 -1.75 9.54
N SER A 15 4.26 -2.50 8.48
CA SER A 15 4.84 -1.88 7.28
C SER A 15 3.89 -0.84 6.69
N VAL A 16 4.43 0.33 6.34
CA VAL A 16 3.66 1.45 5.77
C VAL A 16 4.05 1.63 4.31
N PHE A 17 3.04 1.75 3.45
CA PHE A 17 3.23 1.95 2.02
C PHE A 17 2.49 3.19 1.54
N ASP A 18 3.08 3.89 0.58
CA ASP A 18 2.45 4.96 -0.17
C ASP A 18 1.51 4.35 -1.23
N VAL A 19 0.21 4.64 -1.19
CA VAL A 19 -0.78 4.07 -2.12
C VAL A 19 -0.73 4.70 -3.52
N VAL A 20 -0.08 5.86 -3.68
CA VAL A 20 0.03 6.58 -4.96
C VAL A 20 1.04 5.90 -5.86
N ASN A 21 2.21 5.56 -5.31
CA ASN A 21 3.32 4.99 -6.07
C ASN A 21 3.68 3.55 -5.69
N GLY A 22 3.17 3.02 -4.57
CA GLY A 22 3.43 1.68 -4.06
C GLY A 22 4.70 1.53 -3.21
N ASP A 23 5.46 2.61 -2.99
CA ASP A 23 6.74 2.57 -2.28
C ASP A 23 6.59 2.22 -0.80
N LEU A 24 7.57 1.50 -0.26
CA LEU A 24 7.68 1.26 1.17
C LEU A 24 8.13 2.56 1.85
N HIS A 25 7.22 3.16 2.62
CA HIS A 25 7.52 4.34 3.42
C HIS A 25 8.21 3.97 4.73
N GLU A 26 7.69 2.97 5.45
CA GLU A 26 8.25 2.50 6.71
C GLU A 26 8.31 0.97 6.78
N PRO A 27 9.47 0.37 7.14
CA PRO A 27 9.56 -1.06 7.34
C PRO A 27 8.87 -1.49 8.63
N GLY A 28 8.05 -2.54 8.53
CA GLY A 28 7.39 -3.15 9.67
C GLY A 28 8.33 -3.95 10.57
N LYS A 29 7.76 -4.56 11.61
CA LYS A 29 8.46 -5.40 12.57
C LYS A 29 7.66 -6.65 12.90
N LEU A 30 8.39 -7.76 13.02
CA LEU A 30 7.90 -9.02 13.58
C LEU A 30 8.80 -9.36 14.77
N LEU A 31 8.25 -9.28 15.99
CA LEU A 31 9.01 -9.44 17.24
C LEU A 31 10.21 -8.48 17.31
N PHE A 32 11.44 -9.00 17.15
CA PHE A 32 12.69 -8.24 17.15
C PHE A 32 13.28 -8.06 15.74
N PHE A 33 12.67 -8.64 14.71
CA PHE A 33 13.15 -8.58 13.33
C PHE A 33 12.45 -7.48 12.53
N LYS A 34 13.21 -6.68 11.79
CA LYS A 34 12.66 -5.73 10.82
C LYS A 34 12.19 -6.48 9.57
N VAL A 35 10.98 -6.19 9.12
CA VAL A 35 10.43 -6.69 7.86
C VAL A 35 10.56 -5.57 6.82
N LYS A 36 11.25 -5.86 5.72
CA LYS A 36 11.43 -4.92 4.61
C LYS A 36 10.84 -5.52 3.32
N PRO A 37 9.51 -5.46 3.14
CA PRO A 37 8.89 -5.90 1.90
C PRO A 37 9.37 -5.06 0.72
N GLN A 38 9.27 -5.62 -0.48
CA GLN A 38 9.46 -4.83 -1.70
C GLN A 38 8.30 -3.85 -1.90
N LYS A 39 8.50 -2.90 -2.82
CA LYS A 39 7.46 -2.01 -3.35
C LYS A 39 6.24 -2.82 -3.80
N LEU A 40 5.04 -2.28 -3.58
CA LEU A 40 3.78 -2.90 -3.99
C LEU A 40 3.61 -2.85 -5.52
N LYS A 41 2.88 -3.84 -6.06
CA LYS A 41 2.30 -3.71 -7.40
C LYS A 41 1.21 -2.64 -7.36
N SER A 42 1.30 -1.67 -8.27
CA SER A 42 0.28 -0.64 -8.47
C SER A 42 -0.53 -0.97 -9.72
N PHE A 43 -1.82 -0.65 -9.68
CA PHE A 43 -2.73 -0.82 -10.81
C PHE A 43 -3.24 0.56 -11.23
N PRO A 44 -3.23 0.89 -12.53
CA PRO A 44 -3.89 2.09 -13.02
C PRO A 44 -5.37 2.12 -12.64
N VAL A 45 -5.86 3.29 -12.22
CA VAL A 45 -7.27 3.52 -11.89
C VAL A 45 -7.81 4.70 -12.68
N LYS A 46 -9.07 4.61 -13.08
CA LYS A 46 -9.78 5.71 -13.76
C LYS A 46 -11.24 5.76 -13.31
N ILE A 47 -11.84 6.94 -13.34
CA ILE A 47 -13.27 7.13 -13.08
C ILE A 47 -14.00 7.21 -14.43
N VAL A 48 -15.07 6.45 -14.60
CA VAL A 48 -15.94 6.48 -15.78
C VAL A 48 -17.38 6.63 -15.31
N GLY A 49 -17.96 7.83 -15.48
CA GLY A 49 -19.24 8.15 -14.86
C GLY A 49 -19.12 8.11 -13.33
N ASP A 50 -19.91 7.27 -12.69
CA ASP A 50 -19.89 7.05 -11.24
C ASP A 50 -19.07 5.83 -10.82
N ASP A 51 -18.48 5.12 -11.79
CA ASP A 51 -17.75 3.88 -11.54
C ASP A 51 -16.23 4.09 -11.44
N LEU A 52 -15.58 3.40 -10.50
CA LEU A 52 -14.13 3.30 -10.40
C LEU A 52 -13.64 2.05 -11.15
N MET A 53 -12.92 2.26 -12.25
CA MET A 53 -12.28 1.20 -13.01
C MET A 53 -10.86 0.95 -12.50
N VAL A 54 -10.49 -0.32 -12.37
CA VAL A 54 -9.12 -0.75 -12.10
C VAL A 54 -8.65 -1.54 -13.32
N GLU A 55 -7.49 -1.19 -13.86
CA GLU A 55 -6.90 -1.95 -14.96
C GLU A 55 -6.38 -3.29 -14.43
N MET A 56 -6.99 -4.37 -14.90
CA MET A 56 -6.59 -5.73 -14.58
C MET A 56 -5.71 -6.24 -15.72
N GLU A 57 -4.40 -6.35 -15.46
CA GLU A 57 -3.51 -7.27 -16.21
C GLU A 57 -3.61 -8.67 -15.63
#